data_AF-A0A0F9CHT0-F1
#
_entry.id   AF-A0A0F9CHT0-F1
#
_cell.length_a   1.000
_cell.length_b   1.000
_cell.length_c   1.000
_cell.angle_alpha   90.00
_cell.angle_beta   90.00
_cell.angle_gamma   90.00
#
_symmetry.space_group_name_H-M   'P 1'
#
loop_
_entity.id
_entity.type
_entity.pdbx_description
1 polymer ?
#
loop_
_entity_poly.entity_id
_entity_poly.type
_entity_poly.pdbx_seq_one_letter_code
_entity_poly.pdbx_strand_id
1 'polypeptide(L)'
;MNTTLKRLALCLLFSTAVALGWGLVSPNPSHAQDTTQLEAECVVVASASTNIVPASITPQEFCKVTVALLGNEWRKAIRLEATVLVVNNLSARAVVVDTTIVQLAGDIQGLRTDVTQLQIDIAALQTQGAVQPQIDAINTKLANMAAALQ
;
A
#
# COMPACT_ATOMS: atom_id res chain seq x y z
N MET A 1 -30.07 -27.68 -25.76
CA MET A 1 -29.00 -28.29 -24.93
C MET A 1 -29.40 -28.15 -23.47
N ASN A 2 -29.67 -29.27 -22.79
CA ASN A 2 -30.43 -29.31 -21.54
C ASN A 2 -29.65 -28.73 -20.35
N THR A 3 -30.26 -27.82 -19.59
CA THR A 3 -29.68 -27.15 -18.42
C THR A 3 -29.24 -28.13 -17.32
N THR A 4 -29.88 -29.30 -17.27
CA THR A 4 -29.54 -30.41 -16.37
C THR A 4 -28.17 -31.01 -16.71
N LEU A 5 -27.82 -31.09 -17.99
CA LEU A 5 -26.52 -31.63 -18.44
C LEU A 5 -25.37 -30.68 -18.09
N LYS A 6 -25.61 -29.36 -18.22
CA LYS A 6 -24.66 -28.34 -17.78
C LYS A 6 -24.40 -28.40 -16.28
N ARG A 7 -25.44 -28.60 -15.47
CA ARG A 7 -25.32 -28.71 -14.01
C ARG A 7 -24.58 -29.99 -13.58
N LEU A 8 -24.84 -31.12 -14.25
CA LEU A 8 -24.12 -32.37 -13.99
C LEU A 8 -22.63 -32.29 -14.36
N ALA A 9 -22.31 -31.67 -15.50
CA ALA A 9 -20.93 -31.44 -15.90
C ALA A 9 -20.21 -30.49 -14.93
N LEU A 10 -20.90 -29.45 -14.46
CA LEU A 10 -20.35 -28.53 -13.45
C LEU A 10 -20.12 -29.24 -12.11
N CYS A 11 -21.05 -30.09 -11.66
CA CYS A 11 -20.92 -30.88 -10.43
C CYS A 11 -19.81 -31.93 -10.52
N LEU A 12 -19.61 -32.57 -11.68
CA LEU A 12 -18.53 -33.53 -11.89
C LEU A 12 -17.17 -32.85 -11.95
N LEU A 13 -17.07 -31.68 -12.60
CA LEU A 13 -15.86 -30.84 -12.59
C LEU A 13 -15.54 -30.31 -11.18
N PHE A 14 -16.57 -29.97 -10.40
CA PHE A 14 -16.39 -29.58 -9.00
C PHE A 14 -15.95 -30.76 -8.14
N SER A 15 -16.49 -31.96 -8.38
CA SER A 15 -16.14 -33.16 -7.62
C SER A 15 -14.73 -33.67 -7.96
N THR A 16 -14.31 -33.58 -9.23
CA THR A 16 -12.92 -33.88 -9.63
C THR A 16 -11.96 -32.80 -9.16
N ALA A 17 -12.36 -31.52 -9.15
CA ALA A 17 -11.57 -30.44 -8.55
C ALA A 17 -11.44 -30.58 -7.03
N VAL A 18 -12.43 -31.12 -6.34
CA VAL A 18 -12.37 -31.44 -4.89
C VAL A 18 -11.55 -32.69 -4.62
N ALA A 19 -11.66 -33.73 -5.46
CA ALA A 19 -10.87 -34.95 -5.34
C ALA A 19 -9.38 -34.74 -5.67
N LEU A 20 -9.07 -33.92 -6.69
CA LEU A 20 -7.72 -33.42 -6.94
C LEU A 20 -7.32 -32.35 -5.91
N GLY A 21 -8.31 -31.67 -5.31
CA GLY A 21 -8.13 -30.65 -4.28
C GLY A 21 -7.47 -31.13 -3.00
N TRP A 22 -7.57 -32.41 -2.63
CA TRP A 22 -6.81 -32.93 -1.47
C TRP A 22 -5.31 -33.06 -1.74
N GLY A 23 -4.87 -33.09 -3.01
CA GLY A 23 -3.46 -32.98 -3.40
C GLY A 23 -3.03 -31.57 -3.84
N LEU A 24 -3.98 -30.73 -4.28
CA LEU A 24 -3.75 -29.36 -4.78
C LEU A 24 -3.88 -28.27 -3.71
N VAL A 25 -4.47 -28.57 -2.55
CA VAL A 25 -4.48 -27.68 -1.38
C VAL A 25 -3.24 -27.97 -0.53
N SER A 26 -2.05 -27.75 -1.11
CA SER A 26 -0.90 -27.44 -0.27
C SER A 26 -1.04 -25.98 0.17
N PRO A 27 -1.02 -25.66 1.47
CA PRO A 27 -1.15 -24.28 1.97
C PRO A 27 0.06 -23.39 1.62
N ASN A 28 0.99 -23.88 0.78
CA ASN A 28 2.19 -23.19 0.40
C ASN A 28 2.17 -22.87 -1.11
N PRO A 29 1.84 -21.63 -1.51
CA PRO A 29 1.63 -21.23 -2.91
C PRO A 29 2.94 -21.03 -3.70
N SER A 30 4.03 -21.68 -3.29
CA SER A 30 5.38 -21.40 -3.78
C SER A 30 5.84 -22.30 -4.93
N HIS A 31 5.11 -23.37 -5.25
CA HIS A 31 5.42 -24.19 -6.42
C HIS A 31 4.38 -23.91 -7.51
N ALA A 32 4.79 -23.18 -8.53
CA ALA A 32 4.12 -23.20 -9.82
C ALA A 32 4.07 -24.67 -10.27
N GLN A 33 2.92 -25.33 -10.10
CA GLN A 33 2.74 -26.66 -10.63
C GLN A 33 2.89 -26.58 -12.15
N ASP A 34 3.82 -27.39 -12.67
CA ASP A 34 4.05 -27.54 -14.09
C ASP A 34 2.73 -27.98 -14.75
N THR A 35 2.22 -27.17 -15.67
CA THR A 35 0.98 -27.44 -16.41
C THR A 35 1.04 -28.79 -17.11
N THR A 36 2.24 -29.24 -17.47
CA THR A 36 2.49 -30.53 -18.10
C THR A 36 2.19 -31.70 -17.15
N GLN A 37 2.49 -31.56 -15.87
CA GLN A 37 2.16 -32.57 -14.85
C GLN A 37 0.65 -32.61 -14.58
N LEU A 38 0.01 -31.45 -14.49
CA LEU A 38 -1.44 -31.35 -14.31
C LEU A 38 -2.22 -31.91 -15.51
N GLU A 39 -1.73 -31.70 -16.73
CA GLU A 39 -2.28 -32.32 -17.93
C GLU A 39 -2.15 -33.85 -17.91
N ALA A 40 -1.00 -34.38 -17.50
CA ALA A 40 -0.77 -35.82 -17.39
C ALA A 40 -1.72 -36.47 -16.35
N GLU A 41 -1.84 -35.87 -15.17
CA GLU A 41 -2.76 -36.33 -14.12
C GLU A 41 -4.24 -36.24 -14.57
N CYS A 42 -4.62 -35.16 -15.25
CA CYS A 42 -5.95 -35.02 -15.84
C CYS A 42 -6.24 -36.12 -16.86
N VAL A 43 -5.28 -36.46 -17.74
CA VAL A 43 -5.47 -37.48 -18.78
C VAL A 43 -5.68 -38.86 -18.17
N VAL A 44 -4.96 -39.21 -17.09
CA VAL A 44 -5.18 -40.48 -16.36
C VAL A 44 -6.60 -40.57 -15.80
N VAL A 45 -7.11 -39.49 -15.18
CA VAL A 45 -8.46 -39.45 -14.61
C VAL A 45 -9.54 -39.45 -15.70
N ALA A 46 -9.33 -38.69 -16.78
CA ALA A 46 -10.26 -38.56 -17.89
C ALA A 46 -10.36 -39.87 -18.71
N SER A 47 -9.25 -40.59 -18.87
CA SER A 47 -9.24 -41.89 -19.57
C SER A 47 -9.86 -43.02 -18.77
N ALA A 48 -9.80 -42.97 -17.43
CA ALA A 48 -10.46 -43.94 -16.55
C ALA A 48 -11.99 -43.77 -16.46
N SER A 49 -12.53 -42.65 -16.97
CA SER A 49 -13.93 -42.27 -16.79
C SER A 49 -14.68 -42.16 -18.12
N THR A 50 -15.65 -43.03 -18.37
CA THR A 50 -16.41 -43.08 -19.64
C THR A 50 -17.40 -41.92 -19.84
N ASN A 51 -17.66 -41.11 -18.80
CA ASN A 51 -18.72 -40.10 -18.80
C ASN A 51 -18.22 -38.65 -18.76
N ILE A 52 -16.90 -38.43 -18.66
CA ILE A 52 -16.32 -37.10 -18.45
C ILE A 52 -15.91 -36.45 -19.78
N VAL A 53 -15.40 -37.25 -20.72
CA VAL A 53 -14.92 -36.78 -22.01
C VAL A 53 -16.03 -36.90 -23.06
N PRO A 54 -16.43 -35.81 -23.74
CA PRO A 54 -17.36 -35.88 -24.86
C PRO A 54 -16.80 -36.79 -25.96
N ALA A 55 -17.66 -37.64 -26.54
CA ALA A 55 -17.25 -38.62 -27.55
C ALA A 55 -16.57 -38.01 -28.81
N SER A 56 -16.70 -36.70 -29.02
CA SER A 56 -16.11 -35.97 -30.14
C SER A 56 -14.70 -35.44 -29.89
N ILE A 57 -14.15 -35.57 -28.68
CA ILE A 57 -12.81 -35.08 -28.34
C ILE A 57 -12.01 -36.14 -27.59
N THR A 58 -10.70 -36.15 -27.79
CA THR A 58 -9.83 -37.06 -27.05
C THR A 58 -9.68 -36.57 -25.60
N PRO A 59 -9.41 -37.46 -24.63
CA PRO A 59 -9.10 -37.08 -23.26
C PRO A 59 -7.96 -36.05 -23.17
N GLN A 60 -6.99 -36.14 -24.08
CA GLN A 60 -5.85 -35.22 -24.15
C GLN A 60 -6.27 -33.80 -24.54
N GLU A 61 -7.09 -33.63 -25.57
CA GLU A 61 -7.58 -32.31 -26.00
C GLU A 61 -8.52 -31.69 -24.96
N PHE A 62 -9.34 -32.50 -24.29
CA PHE A 62 -10.18 -32.05 -23.18
C PHE A 62 -9.34 -31.53 -22.00
N CYS A 63 -8.29 -32.26 -21.62
CA CYS A 63 -7.43 -31.89 -20.49
C CYS A 63 -6.58 -30.65 -20.76
N LYS A 64 -6.02 -30.49 -21.97
CA LYS A 64 -5.32 -29.25 -22.36
C LYS A 64 -6.19 -28.02 -22.17
N VAL A 65 -7.43 -28.05 -22.68
CA VAL A 65 -8.36 -26.91 -22.56
C VAL A 65 -8.73 -26.65 -21.10
N THR A 66 -8.99 -27.72 -20.33
CA THR A 66 -9.40 -27.61 -18.93
C THR A 66 -8.29 -27.06 -18.04
N VAL A 67 -7.06 -27.57 -18.16
CA VAL A 67 -5.89 -27.09 -17.42
C VAL A 67 -5.54 -25.67 -17.81
N ALA A 68 -5.62 -25.32 -19.11
CA ALA A 68 -5.38 -23.95 -19.57
C ALA A 68 -6.40 -22.96 -18.98
N LEU A 69 -7.69 -23.30 -18.98
CA LEU A 69 -8.76 -22.43 -18.49
C LEU A 69 -8.66 -22.25 -16.97
N LEU A 70 -8.57 -23.35 -16.22
CA LEU A 70 -8.46 -23.32 -14.77
C LEU A 70 -7.16 -22.64 -14.35
N GLY A 71 -6.02 -23.00 -14.96
CA GLY A 71 -4.72 -22.42 -14.64
C GLY A 71 -4.62 -20.93 -14.93
N ASN A 72 -5.39 -20.40 -15.88
CA ASN A 72 -5.50 -18.96 -16.11
C ASN A 72 -6.25 -18.25 -14.97
N GLU A 73 -7.41 -18.78 -14.57
CA GLU A 73 -8.21 -18.18 -13.48
C GLU A 73 -7.51 -18.30 -12.13
N TRP A 74 -6.84 -19.43 -11.85
CA TRP A 74 -6.00 -19.60 -10.66
C TRP A 74 -4.85 -18.58 -10.60
N ARG A 75 -4.13 -18.36 -11.72
CA ARG A 75 -3.07 -17.34 -11.77
C ARG A 75 -3.60 -15.93 -11.54
N LYS A 76 -4.80 -15.62 -12.05
CA LYS A 76 -5.45 -14.33 -11.78
C LYS A 76 -5.79 -14.19 -10.29
N ALA A 77 -6.34 -15.22 -9.66
CA ALA A 77 -6.67 -15.22 -8.24
C ALA A 77 -5.43 -15.01 -7.36
N ILE A 78 -4.35 -15.77 -7.59
CA ILE A 78 -3.09 -15.61 -6.85
C ILE A 78 -2.50 -14.20 -7.05
N ARG A 79 -2.52 -13.68 -8.28
CA ARG A 79 -2.04 -12.31 -8.56
C ARG A 79 -2.91 -11.27 -7.85
N LEU A 80 -4.22 -11.47 -7.80
CA LEU A 80 -5.15 -10.58 -7.11
C LEU A 80 -4.87 -10.57 -5.61
N GLU A 81 -4.71 -11.73 -4.98
CA GLU A 81 -4.37 -11.84 -3.54
C GLU A 81 -3.05 -11.15 -3.21
N ALA A 82 -2.01 -11.39 -4.02
CA ALA A 82 -0.72 -10.71 -3.86
C ALA A 82 -0.87 -9.18 -4.01
N THR A 83 -1.67 -8.72 -4.96
CA THR A 83 -1.93 -7.28 -5.17
C THR A 83 -2.69 -6.69 -3.98
N VAL A 84 -3.70 -7.40 -3.46
CA VAL A 84 -4.46 -6.98 -2.26
C VAL A 84 -3.54 -6.86 -1.05
N LEU A 85 -2.61 -7.79 -0.85
CA LEU A 85 -1.64 -7.70 0.23
C LEU A 85 -0.75 -6.45 0.11
N VAL A 86 -0.26 -6.16 -1.09
CA VAL A 86 0.54 -4.95 -1.37
C VAL A 86 -0.29 -3.68 -1.13
N VAL A 87 -1.54 -3.64 -1.60
CA VAL A 87 -2.44 -2.50 -1.40
C VAL A 87 -2.74 -2.27 0.07
N ASN A 88 -2.97 -3.33 0.85
CA ASN A 88 -3.17 -3.22 2.30
C ASN A 88 -1.94 -2.66 3.01
N ASN A 89 -0.74 -3.11 2.63
CA ASN A 89 0.50 -2.55 3.17
C ASN A 89 0.69 -1.07 2.81
N LEU A 90 0.43 -0.70 1.55
CA LEU A 90 0.49 0.69 1.10
C LEU A 90 -0.53 1.57 1.82
N SER A 91 -1.75 1.07 2.05
CA SER A 91 -2.79 1.77 2.81
C SER A 91 -2.35 2.04 4.24
N ALA A 92 -1.76 1.05 4.94
CA ALA A 92 -1.22 1.25 6.27
C ALA A 92 -0.09 2.29 6.30
N ARG A 93 0.81 2.26 5.31
CA ARG A 93 1.88 3.26 5.17
C ARG A 93 1.34 4.66 4.88
N ALA A 94 0.27 4.78 4.09
CA ALA A 94 -0.37 6.06 3.81
C ALA A 94 -0.93 6.71 5.09
N VAL A 95 -1.58 5.92 5.97
CA VAL A 95 -2.08 6.41 7.26
C VAL A 95 -0.95 6.95 8.16
N VAL A 96 0.20 6.27 8.18
CA VAL A 96 1.38 6.73 8.93
C VAL A 96 1.93 8.04 8.36
N VAL A 97 1.97 8.18 7.03
CA VAL A 97 2.40 9.41 6.37
C VAL A 97 1.45 10.56 6.69
N ASP A 98 0.14 10.37 6.59
CA ASP A 98 -0.86 11.40 6.92
C ASP A 98 -0.73 11.87 8.37
N THR A 99 -0.56 10.93 9.30
CA THR A 99 -0.36 11.26 10.73
C THR A 99 0.91 12.09 10.93
N THR A 100 2.00 11.71 10.28
CA THR A 100 3.28 12.46 10.34
C THR A 100 3.12 13.87 9.76
N ILE A 101 2.39 14.03 8.65
CA ILE A 101 2.15 15.34 8.03
C ILE A 101 1.36 16.25 8.98
N VAL A 102 0.33 15.73 9.64
CA VAL A 102 -0.47 16.49 10.62
C VAL A 102 0.39 16.94 11.80
N GLN A 103 1.26 16.07 12.31
CA GLN A 103 2.20 16.42 13.39
C GLN A 103 3.16 17.53 12.96
N LEU A 104 3.81 17.39 11.80
CA LEU A 104 4.71 18.40 11.26
C LEU A 104 4.01 19.75 11.03
N ALA A 105 2.75 19.74 10.58
CA ALA A 105 1.97 20.96 10.44
C ALA A 105 1.76 21.67 11.79
N GLY A 106 1.53 20.90 12.86
CA GLY A 106 1.46 21.40 14.23
C GLY A 106 2.79 22.02 14.68
N ASP A 107 3.90 21.31 14.49
CA ASP A 107 5.24 21.78 14.85
C ASP A 107 5.61 23.08 14.12
N ILE A 108 5.27 23.19 12.82
CA ILE A 108 5.49 24.41 12.03
C ILE A 108 4.65 25.58 12.57
N GLN A 109 3.42 25.35 13.02
CA GLN A 109 2.62 26.41 13.65
C GLN A 109 3.21 26.86 14.99
N GLY A 110 3.71 25.92 15.79
CA GLY A 110 4.44 26.21 17.02
C GLY A 110 5.66 27.09 16.75
N LEU A 111 6.53 26.67 15.83
CA LEU A 111 7.71 27.43 15.43
C LEU A 111 7.39 28.83 14.90
N ARG A 112 6.29 29.00 14.15
CA ARG A 112 5.84 30.32 13.70
C ARG A 112 5.50 31.23 14.86
N THR A 113 4.81 30.70 15.87
CA THR A 113 4.46 31.44 17.08
C THR A 113 5.72 31.87 17.84
N ASP A 114 6.67 30.95 18.02
CA ASP A 114 7.94 31.22 18.68
C ASP A 114 8.75 32.30 17.94
N VAL A 115 8.82 32.22 16.60
CA VAL A 115 9.52 33.22 15.78
C VAL A 115 8.85 34.59 15.90
N THR A 116 7.51 34.67 15.90
CA THR A 116 6.81 35.94 16.12
C THR A 116 7.10 36.52 17.49
N GLN A 117 7.14 35.69 18.54
CA GLN A 117 7.49 36.15 19.88
C GLN A 117 8.93 36.68 19.94
N LEU A 118 9.89 35.94 19.34
CA LEU A 118 11.28 36.39 19.27
C LEU A 118 11.43 37.73 18.53
N GLN A 119 10.63 37.97 17.47
CA GLN A 119 10.62 39.27 16.79
C GLN A 119 10.15 40.41 17.70
N ILE A 120 9.13 40.16 18.53
CA ILE A 120 8.65 41.13 19.53
C ILE A 120 9.74 41.40 20.57
N ASP A 121 10.37 40.35 21.10
CA ASP A 121 11.41 40.45 22.11
C ASP A 121 12.63 41.23 21.57
N ILE A 122 13.04 40.98 20.32
CA ILE A 122 14.12 41.72 19.66
C ILE A 122 13.76 43.21 19.51
N ALA A 123 12.54 43.54 19.09
CA ALA A 123 12.11 44.93 18.96
C ALA A 123 12.08 45.66 20.31
N ALA A 124 11.65 44.97 21.38
CA ALA A 124 11.69 45.51 22.73
C ALA A 124 13.12 45.76 23.20
N LEU A 125 14.04 44.82 22.97
CA LEU A 125 15.47 44.98 23.30
C LEU A 125 16.12 46.13 22.52
N GLN A 126 15.79 46.31 21.25
CA GLN A 126 16.28 47.45 20.46
C GLN A 126 15.79 48.78 21.02
N THR A 127 14.55 48.84 21.52
CA THR A 127 13.99 50.04 22.15
C THR A 127 14.64 50.32 23.51
N GLN A 128 14.84 49.30 24.34
CA GLN A 128 15.49 49.44 25.65
C GLN A 128 16.99 49.75 25.51
N GLY A 129 17.65 49.20 24.50
CA GLY A 129 19.04 49.45 24.17
C GLY A 129 19.29 50.82 23.53
N ALA A 130 18.26 51.65 23.33
CA ALA A 130 18.41 53.02 22.86
C ALA A 130 19.03 53.91 23.96
N VAL A 131 20.34 53.77 24.17
CA VAL A 131 21.12 54.58 25.13
C VAL A 131 21.49 55.94 24.53
N GLN A 132 21.36 56.12 23.21
CA GLN A 132 21.74 57.36 22.51
C GLN A 132 21.06 58.62 23.07
N PRO A 133 19.74 58.66 23.34
CA PRO A 133 19.11 59.85 23.93
C PRO A 133 19.66 60.18 25.33
N GLN A 134 20.05 59.15 26.10
CA GLN A 134 20.65 59.34 27.42
C GLN A 134 22.06 59.94 27.29
N ILE A 135 22.86 59.44 26.34
CA ILE A 135 24.18 59.98 25.99
C ILE A 135 24.07 61.43 25.55
N ASP A 136 23.12 61.74 24.65
CA ASP A 136 22.90 63.09 24.15
C ASP A 136 22.52 64.05 25.29
N ALA A 137 21.59 63.63 26.17
CA ALA A 137 21.19 64.42 27.33
C ALA A 137 22.36 64.67 28.31
N ILE A 138 23.21 63.68 28.54
CA ILE A 138 24.43 63.83 29.36
C ILE A 138 25.39 64.81 28.70
N ASN A 139 25.63 64.68 27.40
CA ASN A 139 26.52 65.58 26.64
C ASN A 139 26.02 67.03 26.68
N THR A 140 24.72 67.27 26.51
CA THR A 140 24.13 68.62 26.66
C THR A 140 24.34 69.18 28.06
N LYS A 141 24.10 68.37 29.11
CA LYS A 141 24.34 68.82 30.50
C LYS A 141 25.80 69.19 30.73
N LEU A 142 26.73 68.38 30.24
CA LEU A 142 28.16 68.63 30.38
C LEU A 142 28.57 69.94 29.68
N ALA A 143 28.06 70.19 28.47
CA ALA A 143 28.32 71.44 27.75
C ALA A 143 27.79 72.67 28.51
N ASN A 144 26.59 72.58 29.06
CA ASN A 144 26.00 73.67 29.86
C ASN A 144 26.80 73.95 31.15
N MET A 145 27.27 72.89 31.83
CA MET A 145 28.14 73.04 33.00
C MET A 145 29.48 73.67 32.66
N ALA A 146 30.08 73.29 31.53
CA ALA A 146 31.32 73.88 31.06
C ALA A 146 31.16 75.37 30.75
N ALA A 147 30.03 75.77 30.14
CA ALA A 147 29.72 77.17 29.87
C ALA A 147 29.49 77.99 31.16
N ALA A 148 28.93 77.40 32.21
CA ALA A 148 28.68 78.08 33.49
C ALA A 148 29.96 78.33 34.33
N LEU A 149 31.08 77.70 33.96
CA LEU A 149 32.37 77.83 34.63
C LEU A 149 33.34 78.81 33.94
N GLN A 150 32.96 79.38 32.78
CA GLN A 150 33.71 80.38 32.03
C GLN A 150 33.26 81.79 32.41
#